data_AF-A0A1I1D137-F1
#
_entry.id   AF-A0A1I1D137-F1
#
_cell.length_a   1.000
_cell.length_b   1.000
_cell.length_c   1.000
_cell.angle_alpha   90.00
_cell.angle_beta   90.00
_cell.angle_gamma   90.00
#
_symmetry.space_group_name_H-M   'P 1'
#
loop_
_entity.id
_entity.type
_entity.pdbx_description
1 polymer ?
#
loop_
_entity_poly.entity_id
_entity_poly.type
_entity_poly.pdbx_seq_one_letter_code
_entity_poly.pdbx_strand_id
1 'polypeptide(L)'
;MRDAAFFSFIAVCAALAFHGAGAQERFEDWPPLTDPFPSTGGGGIMIHDYDPIVADGKCTTKFRAVEPNGTTYHNLIEFEAVERQGGVLCSKGRWRSADGSASGTTPFRVFIKGGVRRGSPE
;
A
#
# COMPACT_ATOMS: atom_id res chain seq x y z
N MET A 1 21.94 -47.63 -53.27
CA MET A 1 20.93 -48.40 -52.51
C MET A 1 20.46 -47.52 -51.37
N ARG A 2 19.19 -47.13 -51.43
CA ARG A 2 18.29 -46.61 -50.37
C ARG A 2 18.80 -45.48 -49.47
N ASP A 3 18.33 -44.29 -49.83
CA ASP A 3 18.03 -43.16 -48.94
C ASP A 3 17.30 -43.61 -47.68
N ALA A 4 17.78 -43.13 -46.53
CA ALA A 4 17.07 -43.20 -45.25
C ALA A 4 16.93 -41.78 -44.71
N ALA A 5 15.97 -41.04 -45.27
CA ALA A 5 15.28 -40.01 -44.52
C ALA A 5 14.19 -40.73 -43.70
N PHE A 6 14.03 -40.41 -42.41
CA PHE A 6 12.79 -39.77 -41.93
C PHE A 6 12.83 -39.55 -40.39
N PHE A 7 12.91 -38.27 -40.04
CA PHE A 7 12.22 -37.56 -38.94
C PHE A 7 12.58 -37.80 -37.46
N SER A 8 13.34 -36.83 -36.97
CA SER A 8 13.03 -35.93 -35.84
C SER A 8 12.62 -36.55 -34.51
N PHE A 9 13.64 -36.69 -33.67
CA PHE A 9 13.60 -36.47 -32.24
C PHE A 9 13.13 -35.05 -31.88
N ILE A 10 12.70 -34.90 -30.62
CA ILE A 10 12.34 -33.66 -29.90
C ILE A 10 10.83 -33.34 -29.92
N ALA A 11 10.09 -34.02 -29.04
CA ALA A 11 8.92 -33.44 -28.41
C ALA A 11 9.39 -32.39 -27.38
N VAL A 12 9.33 -31.09 -27.75
CA VAL A 12 9.43 -30.01 -26.75
C VAL A 12 8.07 -29.94 -26.04
N CYS A 13 7.99 -30.55 -24.86
CA CYS A 13 6.93 -30.25 -23.91
C CYS A 13 7.11 -28.79 -23.45
N ALA A 14 6.42 -27.86 -24.10
CA ALA A 14 6.23 -26.51 -23.61
C ALA A 14 5.33 -26.60 -22.36
N ALA A 15 5.97 -26.81 -21.19
CA ALA A 15 5.33 -26.62 -19.91
C ALA A 15 4.99 -25.13 -19.77
N LEU A 16 3.77 -24.77 -20.15
CA LEU A 16 3.14 -23.51 -19.78
C LEU A 16 3.12 -23.46 -18.26
N ALA A 17 4.10 -22.76 -17.68
CA ALA A 17 4.07 -22.36 -16.31
C ALA A 17 2.89 -21.39 -16.14
N PHE A 18 1.72 -21.93 -15.77
CA PHE A 18 0.62 -21.17 -15.21
C PHE A 18 1.10 -20.60 -13.87
N HIS A 19 1.91 -19.54 -13.95
CA HIS A 19 2.07 -18.64 -12.83
C HIS A 19 0.69 -18.04 -12.61
N GLY A 20 0.04 -18.42 -11.51
CA GLY A 20 -1.09 -17.71 -10.96
C GLY A 20 -0.64 -16.29 -10.65
N ALA A 21 -0.63 -15.44 -11.67
CA ALA A 21 -0.59 -14.00 -11.52
C ALA A 21 -1.93 -13.64 -10.88
N GLY A 22 -1.98 -13.64 -9.54
CA GLY A 22 -3.01 -12.89 -8.85
C GLY A 22 -3.03 -11.50 -9.47
N ALA A 23 -4.22 -11.03 -9.86
CA ALA A 23 -4.37 -9.76 -10.54
C ALA A 23 -3.58 -8.70 -9.75
N GLN A 24 -2.58 -8.08 -10.40
CA GLN A 24 -1.76 -7.09 -9.75
C GLN A 24 -2.67 -5.95 -9.28
N GLU A 25 -2.67 -5.67 -7.98
CA GLU A 25 -3.54 -4.66 -7.38
C GLU A 25 -3.35 -3.32 -8.10
N ARG A 26 -4.46 -2.70 -8.55
CA ARG A 26 -4.44 -1.44 -9.29
C ARG A 26 -4.57 -0.27 -8.32
N PHE A 27 -3.45 0.25 -7.84
CA PHE A 27 -3.44 1.32 -6.81
C PHE A 27 -4.06 2.63 -7.28
N GLU A 28 -4.12 2.87 -8.58
CA GLU A 28 -4.78 4.07 -9.14
C GLU A 28 -6.30 4.04 -9.02
N ASP A 29 -6.90 2.86 -8.85
CA ASP A 29 -8.35 2.70 -8.64
C ASP A 29 -8.75 2.99 -7.19
N TRP A 30 -7.79 3.06 -6.26
CA TRP A 30 -8.07 3.43 -4.88
C TRP A 30 -8.63 4.86 -4.79
N PRO A 31 -9.57 5.11 -3.86
CA PRO A 31 -10.13 6.43 -3.68
C PRO A 31 -9.03 7.44 -3.31
N PRO A 32 -9.11 8.69 -3.82
CA PRO A 32 -8.29 9.77 -3.28
C PRO A 32 -8.45 9.87 -1.76
N LEU A 33 -7.34 10.12 -1.07
CA LEU A 33 -7.37 10.33 0.37
C LEU A 33 -8.16 11.60 0.68
N THR A 34 -9.12 11.48 1.59
CA THR A 34 -9.96 12.59 2.05
C THR A 34 -9.59 12.96 3.48
N ASP A 35 -9.90 14.19 3.88
CA ASP A 35 -9.74 14.65 5.26
C ASP A 35 -11.10 15.17 5.77
N PRO A 36 -11.66 14.58 6.84
CA PRO A 36 -11.18 13.38 7.54
C PRO A 36 -11.55 12.06 6.83
N PHE A 37 -10.97 10.96 7.30
CA PHE A 37 -11.40 9.59 6.96
C PHE A 37 -11.49 8.69 8.21
N PRO A 38 -12.26 7.59 8.18
CA PRO A 38 -12.39 6.69 9.32
C PRO A 38 -11.07 6.02 9.72
N SER A 39 -10.87 5.79 11.02
CA SER A 39 -9.74 5.01 11.53
C SER A 39 -9.95 3.52 11.26
N THR A 40 -8.92 2.84 10.77
CA THR A 40 -8.90 1.36 10.66
C THR A 40 -9.00 0.65 12.02
N GLY A 41 -8.79 1.37 13.13
CA GLY A 41 -8.98 0.84 14.49
C GLY A 41 -10.44 0.77 14.95
N GLY A 42 -11.38 1.36 14.18
CA GLY A 42 -12.80 1.41 14.54
C GLY A 42 -13.14 2.44 15.62
N GLY A 43 -14.28 2.23 16.29
CA GLY A 43 -14.73 3.08 17.42
C GLY A 43 -15.28 4.45 17.01
N GLY A 44 -15.53 4.69 15.72
CA GLY A 44 -15.97 5.99 15.21
C GLY A 44 -14.88 7.07 15.26
N ILE A 45 -13.62 6.68 15.46
CA ILE A 45 -12.49 7.60 15.46
C ILE A 45 -12.26 8.07 14.02
N MET A 46 -12.11 9.39 13.86
CA MET A 46 -11.80 10.03 12.58
C MET A 46 -10.34 10.47 12.56
N ILE A 47 -9.68 10.24 11.43
CA ILE A 47 -8.30 10.62 11.18
C ILE A 47 -8.26 11.92 10.39
N HIS A 48 -7.53 12.90 10.91
CA HIS A 48 -7.39 14.24 10.33
C HIS A 48 -5.94 14.60 10.02
N ASP A 49 -5.76 15.58 9.13
CA ASP A 49 -4.49 16.19 8.73
C ASP A 49 -3.48 15.20 8.14
N TYR A 50 -3.97 14.12 7.54
CA TYR A 50 -3.15 13.02 7.08
C TYR A 50 -2.53 13.33 5.70
N ASP A 51 -1.33 13.90 5.71
CA ASP A 51 -0.61 14.30 4.50
C ASP A 51 0.78 13.64 4.42
N PRO A 52 0.87 12.37 3.96
CA PRO A 52 2.15 11.67 3.89
C PRO A 52 3.12 12.33 2.92
N ILE A 53 4.34 12.54 3.43
CA ILE A 53 5.50 13.05 2.70
C ILE A 53 6.51 11.93 2.52
N VAL A 54 6.98 11.74 1.30
CA VAL A 54 8.01 10.75 0.96
C VAL A 54 9.38 11.40 1.04
N ALA A 55 10.27 10.83 1.85
CA ALA A 55 11.68 11.20 1.93
C ALA A 55 12.50 10.00 2.41
N ASP A 56 13.73 9.84 1.91
CA ASP A 56 14.70 8.84 2.40
C ASP A 56 14.16 7.40 2.50
N GLY A 57 13.35 6.98 1.52
CA GLY A 57 12.76 5.62 1.50
C GLY A 57 11.65 5.40 2.53
N LYS A 58 11.11 6.47 3.11
CA LYS A 58 10.01 6.46 4.09
C LYS A 58 8.87 7.37 3.65
N CYS A 59 7.66 7.05 4.11
CA CYS A 59 6.56 8.02 4.12
C CYS A 59 6.23 8.38 5.55
N THR A 60 6.20 9.66 5.88
CA THR A 60 5.86 10.12 7.23
C THR A 60 4.69 11.08 7.19
N THR A 61 3.83 11.02 8.20
CA THR A 61 2.81 12.03 8.43
C THR A 61 2.55 12.22 9.91
N LYS A 62 2.26 13.46 10.30
CA LYS A 62 1.55 13.74 11.54
C LYS A 62 0.06 13.57 11.27
N PHE A 63 -0.71 13.20 12.28
CA PHE A 63 -2.16 13.11 12.16
C PHE A 63 -2.83 13.30 13.52
N ARG A 64 -4.11 13.65 13.48
CA ARG A 64 -4.96 13.62 14.66
C ARG A 64 -5.92 12.43 14.58
N ALA A 65 -6.07 11.72 15.69
CA ALA A 65 -7.16 10.78 15.89
C ALA A 65 -8.19 11.46 16.79
N VAL A 66 -9.39 11.68 16.27
CA VAL A 66 -10.46 12.41 16.96
C VAL A 66 -11.58 11.42 17.29
N GLU A 67 -11.86 11.25 18.58
CA GLU A 67 -12.96 10.43 19.06
C GLU A 67 -14.33 11.09 18.81
N PRO A 68 -15.44 10.32 18.81
CA PRO A 68 -16.79 10.87 18.69
C PRO A 68 -17.15 11.93 19.74
N ASN A 69 -16.52 11.89 20.92
CA ASN A 69 -16.71 12.86 22.00
C ASN A 69 -15.87 14.14 21.83
N GLY A 70 -15.05 14.24 20.78
CA GLY A 70 -14.16 15.39 20.50
C GLY A 70 -12.75 15.28 21.08
N THR A 71 -12.46 14.25 21.88
CA THR A 71 -11.10 14.00 22.39
C THR A 71 -10.15 13.79 21.23
N THR A 72 -9.02 14.51 21.25
CA THR A 72 -8.06 14.55 20.14
C THR A 72 -6.69 14.05 20.59
N TYR A 73 -6.17 13.07 19.87
CA TYR A 73 -4.80 12.56 20.05
C TYR A 73 -3.94 12.96 18.88
N HIS A 74 -2.76 13.53 19.17
CA HIS A 74 -1.77 13.87 18.17
C HIS A 74 -0.79 12.72 18.00
N ASN A 75 -0.54 12.33 16.76
CA ASN A 75 0.26 11.15 16.43
C ASN A 75 1.23 11.44 15.30
N LEU A 76 2.24 10.58 15.19
CA LEU A 76 3.18 10.50 14.08
C LEU A 76 3.16 9.06 13.57
N ILE A 77 3.15 8.88 12.26
CA ILE A 77 3.28 7.57 11.62
C ILE A 77 4.40 7.57 10.59
N GLU A 78 5.10 6.45 10.51
CA GLU A 78 6.10 6.13 9.50
C GLU A 78 5.70 4.86 8.74
N PHE A 79 5.83 4.90 7.43
CA PHE A 79 5.68 3.77 6.51
C PHE A 79 7.02 3.44 5.84
N GLU A 80 7.15 2.19 5.41
CA GLU A 80 8.08 1.86 4.33
C GLU A 80 7.58 2.47 3.02
N ALA A 81 8.44 3.17 2.29
CA ALA A 81 8.12 3.71 0.97
C ALA A 81 8.78 2.84 -0.11
N VAL A 82 7.97 2.35 -1.04
CA VAL A 82 8.44 1.44 -2.09
C VAL A 82 7.91 1.88 -3.45
N GLU A 83 8.79 2.02 -4.44
CA GLU A 83 8.39 2.36 -5.81
C GLU A 83 7.55 1.23 -6.43
N ARG A 84 6.37 1.58 -6.92
CA ARG A 84 5.40 0.65 -7.55
C ARG A 84 4.59 1.39 -8.61
N GLN A 85 4.39 0.78 -9.78
CA GLN A 85 3.46 1.27 -10.82
C GLN A 85 3.66 2.76 -11.21
N GLY A 86 4.91 3.25 -11.17
CA GLY A 86 5.25 4.64 -11.46
C GLY A 86 4.86 5.65 -10.36
N GLY A 87 4.56 5.17 -9.15
CA GLY A 87 4.37 5.97 -7.95
C GLY A 87 5.06 5.33 -6.74
N VAL A 88 4.69 5.78 -5.55
CA VAL A 88 5.24 5.28 -4.28
C VAL A 88 4.11 4.65 -3.46
N LEU A 89 4.30 3.40 -3.05
CA LEU A 89 3.42 2.72 -2.10
C LEU A 89 4.03 2.83 -0.70
N CYS A 90 3.31 3.54 0.18
CA CYS A 90 3.54 3.63 1.61
C CYS A 90 2.80 2.48 2.31
N SER A 91 3.52 1.58 2.97
CA SER A 91 2.92 0.42 3.64
C SER A 91 3.62 0.05 4.95
N LYS A 92 3.02 -0.88 5.72
CA LYS A 92 3.50 -1.31 7.04
C LYS A 92 3.65 -0.15 8.02
N GLY A 93 2.58 0.64 8.14
CA GLY A 93 2.58 1.84 8.97
C GLY A 93 2.81 1.52 10.44
N ARG A 94 3.72 2.26 11.07
CA ARG A 94 4.02 2.22 12.50
C ARG A 94 3.79 3.60 13.07
N TRP A 95 2.86 3.72 14.01
CA TRP A 95 2.48 4.99 14.60
C TRP A 95 2.83 5.05 16.07
N ARG A 96 2.99 6.29 16.55
CA ARG A 96 3.12 6.61 17.95
C ARG A 96 2.37 7.90 18.25
N SER A 97 1.83 7.96 19.46
CA SER A 97 1.43 9.22 20.09
C SER A 97 2.60 10.20 20.12
N ALA A 98 2.28 11.48 19.96
CA ALA A 98 3.27 12.55 19.99
C ALA A 98 3.93 12.67 21.38
N ASP A 99 3.17 12.38 22.45
CA ASP A 99 3.63 12.37 23.84
C ASP A 99 4.34 11.08 24.25
N GLY A 100 4.34 10.05 23.39
CA GLY A 100 5.01 8.78 23.64
C GLY A 100 4.24 7.80 24.54
N SER A 101 3.00 8.11 24.93
CA SER A 101 2.15 7.26 25.78
C SER A 101 1.69 5.95 25.12
N ALA A 102 1.51 5.97 23.80
CA ALA A 102 1.01 4.85 23.00
C ALA A 102 1.74 4.72 21.66
N SER A 103 1.73 3.49 21.12
CA SER A 103 2.20 3.17 19.77
C SER A 103 1.47 1.95 19.22
N GLY A 104 1.57 1.75 17.90
CA GLY A 104 0.97 0.61 17.23
C GLY A 104 1.33 0.54 15.75
N THR A 105 0.60 -0.31 15.04
CA THR A 105 0.71 -0.47 13.59
C THR A 105 -0.65 -0.27 12.92
N THR A 106 -0.65 -0.08 11.60
CA THR A 106 -1.88 -0.04 10.80
C THR A 106 -1.71 -0.82 9.50
N PRO A 107 -2.75 -1.54 9.05
CA PRO A 107 -2.78 -2.14 7.72
C PRO A 107 -3.05 -1.10 6.62
N PHE A 108 -3.45 0.13 6.96
CA PHE A 108 -3.73 1.19 6.00
C PHE A 108 -2.51 1.47 5.12
N ARG A 109 -2.72 1.60 3.82
CA ARG A 109 -1.67 1.89 2.83
C ARG A 109 -2.01 3.17 2.10
N VAL A 110 -0.98 3.88 1.65
CA VAL A 110 -1.16 5.06 0.80
C VAL A 110 -0.36 4.91 -0.47
N PHE A 111 -0.99 5.16 -1.61
CA PHE A 111 -0.32 5.24 -2.89
C PHE A 111 -0.21 6.70 -3.35
N ILE A 112 0.99 7.13 -3.72
CA ILE A 112 1.29 8.52 -4.10
C ILE A 112 1.82 8.53 -5.53
N LYS A 113 1.14 9.24 -6.43
CA LYS A 113 1.55 9.38 -7.82
C LYS A 113 1.06 10.71 -8.40
N GLY A 114 1.95 11.47 -9.04
CA GLY A 114 1.59 12.74 -9.68
C GLY A 114 0.96 13.76 -8.73
N GLY A 115 1.38 13.79 -7.46
CA GLY A 115 0.81 14.66 -6.43
C GLY A 115 -0.50 14.17 -5.81
N VAL A 116 -1.12 13.11 -6.36
CA VAL A 116 -2.35 12.53 -5.82
C VAL A 116 -1.99 11.46 -4.80
N ARG A 117 -2.64 11.53 -3.63
CA ARG A 117 -2.54 10.53 -2.55
C ARG A 117 -3.84 9.73 -2.52
N ARG A 118 -3.74 8.40 -2.53
CA ARG A 118 -4.88 7.47 -2.52
C ARG A 118 -4.75 6.54 -1.33
N GLY A 119 -5.80 6.39 -0.55
CA GLY A 119 -5.84 5.46 0.59
C GLY A 119 -6.31 4.09 0.15
N SER A 120 -5.72 3.03 0.69
CA SER A 120 -6.26 1.68 0.49
C SER A 120 -7.71 1.63 0.96
N PRO A 121 -8.60 0.92 0.24
CA PRO A 121 -9.93 0.62 0.78
C PRO A 121 -9.79 -0.10 2.12
N GLU A 122 -10.59 0.32 3.09
CA GLU A 122 -10.69 -0.28 4.42
C GLU A 122 -11.29 -1.70 4.37
#